data_AF-A0A5C8A7I2-F1
#
_entry.id   AF-A0A5C8A7I2-F1
#
_cell.length_a   1.000
_cell.length_b   1.000
_cell.length_c   1.000
_cell.angle_alpha   90.00
_cell.angle_beta   90.00
_cell.angle_gamma   90.00
#
_symmetry.space_group_name_H-M   'P 1'
#
loop_
_entity.id
_entity.type
_entity.pdbx_description
1 polymer ?
#
loop_
_entity_poly.entity_id
_entity_poly.type
_entity_poly.pdbx_seq_one_letter_code
_entity_poly.pdbx_strand_id
1 'polypeptide(L)'
;MERTTPTQRATDHGPHGQARPRVSVPVGMVGGRWALNLVQPITGLLFVALMAAGCSSTASLTKRDNLSYLYGKGSVQLPLQARIHHLGNDHSRVYYTLNTSDLLYKRDGGGGPFHAAVRISYGSYDTFDSKVPLDSASTLINDASDSPSEERELIGSMDLRRLERRSFVLKVEAHDLNRDVRSTVFLRVDRDEQATDQYFMPVDTSHGLPYFTDHFNGGVVRIHCKRCANARLTVRRYPAHTNLPAPVFTTNPPADPTASAPPDTTFTAMVDDNGHFRLDLSRTGAYRIYLDTAHTPSYAVYSISEAYPIVATTDDMLKPIRYITSNQEYERIQKSDDVRQAVERFWIDAAGDRERGREAIRIFYGRVETANRHFTAESEGWRTDRGLVHIIFGMPSTIYKNDQSETWIYGEENNLMSLSFTFKPRKGALNDNDLVLERDPMLKGAWYRNVESWRNGRVYQN
;
A
#
# COMPACT_ATOMS: atom_id res chain seq x y z
N MET A 1 -0.21 33.12 -65.56
CA MET A 1 0.67 33.29 -66.74
C MET A 1 2.08 33.44 -66.21
N GLU A 2 2.75 32.30 -66.04
CA GLU A 2 3.85 31.81 -66.89
C GLU A 2 5.21 32.39 -66.46
N ARG A 3 6.04 31.53 -65.84
CA ARG A 3 7.38 31.07 -66.32
C ARG A 3 8.47 32.14 -66.09
N THR A 4 9.68 31.87 -65.58
CA THR A 4 10.56 30.72 -65.74
C THR A 4 11.78 30.85 -64.81
N THR A 5 12.37 29.70 -64.53
CA THR A 5 13.68 29.29 -63.98
C THR A 5 14.89 30.26 -64.09
N PRO A 6 15.87 30.22 -63.15
CA PRO A 6 17.17 30.86 -63.30
C PRO A 6 18.25 29.96 -63.93
N THR A 7 19.26 30.59 -64.53
CA THR A 7 20.42 29.98 -65.24
C THR A 7 21.70 30.03 -64.39
N GLN A 8 22.55 29.02 -64.60
CA GLN A 8 23.87 28.74 -64.01
C GLN A 8 25.01 29.67 -64.44
N ARG A 9 26.07 29.73 -63.59
CA ARG A 9 27.55 29.59 -63.82
C ARG A 9 28.33 30.57 -62.92
N ALA A 10 29.15 30.13 -61.96
CA ALA A 10 30.42 29.36 -61.97
C ALA A 10 31.68 30.26 -62.04
N THR A 11 32.54 30.15 -61.01
CA THR A 11 34.00 30.44 -60.91
C THR A 11 34.36 30.35 -59.41
N ASP A 12 34.96 29.31 -58.85
CA ASP A 12 36.31 28.69 -58.96
C ASP A 12 37.41 29.35 -58.08
N HIS A 13 38.23 28.47 -57.46
CA HIS A 13 39.42 28.61 -56.58
C HIS A 13 39.16 28.77 -55.06
N GLY A 14 39.69 27.94 -54.15
CA GLY A 14 40.73 26.90 -54.18
C GLY A 14 40.84 26.21 -52.78
N PRO A 15 41.93 25.49 -52.43
CA PRO A 15 41.91 24.04 -52.21
C PRO A 15 42.23 23.55 -50.78
N HIS A 16 42.45 22.23 -50.65
CA HIS A 16 42.84 21.40 -49.49
C HIS A 16 41.65 20.75 -48.76
N GLY A 17 41.63 19.45 -48.46
CA GLY A 17 42.62 18.39 -48.49
C GLY A 17 41.97 17.18 -47.78
N GLN A 18 42.38 15.98 -48.17
CA GLN A 18 41.64 14.73 -48.04
C GLN A 18 41.35 14.21 -46.62
N ALA A 19 40.30 13.41 -46.58
CA ALA A 19 39.77 12.58 -45.51
C ALA A 19 40.74 11.56 -44.91
N ARG A 20 40.48 11.19 -43.64
CA ARG A 20 40.48 9.80 -43.10
C ARG A 20 39.91 9.76 -41.64
N PRO A 21 39.59 8.59 -41.04
CA PRO A 21 38.20 8.12 -40.86
C PRO A 21 37.81 7.75 -39.40
N ARG A 22 36.57 7.27 -39.24
CA ARG A 22 36.02 6.58 -38.05
C ARG A 22 36.83 5.32 -37.69
N VAL A 23 36.98 5.04 -36.39
CA VAL A 23 37.39 3.72 -35.86
C VAL A 23 36.63 3.38 -34.57
N SER A 24 36.08 2.17 -34.56
CA SER A 24 35.52 1.37 -33.46
C SER A 24 36.62 0.72 -32.61
N VAL A 25 36.39 0.55 -31.31
CA VAL A 25 37.29 -0.18 -30.40
C VAL A 25 36.81 -1.63 -30.22
N PRO A 26 37.62 -2.65 -30.55
CA PRO A 26 37.43 -3.99 -30.05
C PRO A 26 38.48 -4.37 -28.99
N VAL A 27 38.04 -5.28 -28.14
CA VAL A 27 38.73 -5.97 -27.05
C VAL A 27 39.96 -6.73 -27.55
N GLY A 28 41.11 -6.54 -26.89
CA GLY A 28 42.34 -7.25 -27.17
C GLY A 28 42.39 -8.64 -26.52
N MET A 29 42.39 -9.68 -27.34
CA MET A 29 42.99 -10.99 -27.06
C MET A 29 44.48 -10.92 -27.42
N VAL A 30 45.36 -11.41 -26.55
CA VAL A 30 46.78 -11.62 -26.88
C VAL A 30 47.03 -13.13 -26.95
N GLY A 31 47.43 -13.59 -28.14
CA GLY A 31 48.02 -14.90 -28.36
C GLY A 31 49.50 -14.74 -28.66
N GLY A 32 50.34 -15.51 -27.97
CA GLY A 32 51.75 -15.70 -28.30
C GLY A 32 52.07 -17.20 -28.32
N ARG A 33 52.71 -17.67 -29.40
CA ARG A 33 53.27 -19.02 -29.54
C ARG A 33 54.80 -18.92 -29.57
N TRP A 34 55.47 -19.72 -28.75
CA TRP A 34 56.80 -20.29 -29.02
C TRP A 34 56.86 -21.70 -28.42
N ALA A 35 57.65 -22.58 -29.04
CA ALA A 35 57.59 -24.03 -28.92
C ALA A 35 58.46 -24.63 -27.79
N LEU A 36 57.94 -25.74 -27.24
CA LEU A 36 58.57 -26.97 -26.68
C LEU A 36 59.88 -26.88 -25.87
N ASN A 37 59.79 -27.28 -24.59
CA ASN A 37 60.46 -28.50 -24.11
C ASN A 37 59.88 -29.00 -22.78
N LEU A 38 59.89 -30.33 -22.60
CA LEU A 38 59.43 -31.09 -21.45
C LEU A 38 60.06 -30.63 -20.12
N VAL A 39 59.27 -30.60 -19.04
CA VAL A 39 59.41 -31.40 -17.79
C VAL A 39 58.25 -31.00 -16.86
N GLN A 40 57.55 -32.00 -16.30
CA GLN A 40 56.58 -31.89 -15.21
C GLN A 40 57.14 -32.72 -14.02
N PRO A 41 56.60 -32.67 -12.77
CA PRO A 41 55.44 -31.91 -12.27
C PRO A 41 55.63 -31.34 -10.83
N ILE A 42 54.52 -30.93 -10.21
CA ILE A 42 54.27 -30.83 -8.75
C ILE A 42 54.71 -29.51 -8.08
N THR A 43 53.81 -28.52 -8.06
CA THR A 43 53.51 -27.62 -6.93
C THR A 43 52.55 -26.52 -7.39
N GLY A 44 51.26 -26.83 -7.48
CA GLY A 44 50.28 -25.87 -7.99
C GLY A 44 48.84 -26.19 -7.61
N LEU A 45 48.63 -26.86 -6.47
CA LEU A 45 47.31 -27.35 -6.06
C LEU A 45 46.98 -27.02 -4.60
N LEU A 46 47.62 -26.00 -4.02
CA LEU A 46 47.30 -25.52 -2.67
C LEU A 46 46.82 -24.06 -2.58
N PHE A 47 46.89 -23.28 -3.67
CA PHE A 47 46.52 -21.85 -3.63
C PHE A 47 45.14 -21.52 -4.21
N VAL A 48 44.47 -22.49 -4.85
CA VAL A 48 43.10 -22.31 -5.39
C VAL A 48 42.03 -22.86 -4.45
N ALA A 49 42.40 -23.66 -3.45
CA ALA A 49 41.46 -24.22 -2.47
C ALA A 49 41.06 -23.26 -1.33
N LEU A 50 41.75 -22.12 -1.17
CA LEU A 50 41.51 -21.16 -0.08
C LEU A 50 40.53 -20.02 -0.43
N MET A 51 40.05 -19.92 -1.68
CA MET A 51 39.03 -18.94 -2.09
C MET A 51 37.61 -19.53 -2.16
N ALA A 52 37.45 -20.83 -1.85
CA ALA A 52 36.15 -21.51 -1.82
C ALA A 52 35.54 -21.61 -0.41
N ALA A 53 36.17 -21.02 0.61
CA ALA A 53 35.53 -20.78 1.91
C ALA A 53 34.72 -19.47 1.87
N GLY A 54 33.84 -19.35 0.88
CA GLY A 54 32.77 -18.37 0.92
C GLY A 54 31.83 -18.75 2.05
N CYS A 55 31.52 -17.80 2.92
CA CYS A 55 30.62 -17.95 4.05
C CYS A 55 29.29 -18.60 3.63
N SER A 56 29.15 -19.90 3.82
CA SER A 56 27.84 -20.55 3.87
C SER A 56 27.26 -20.25 5.24
N SER A 57 26.63 -19.08 5.39
CA SER A 57 25.59 -18.96 6.40
C SER A 57 24.49 -19.92 5.97
N THR A 58 24.32 -21.02 6.69
CA THR A 58 23.10 -21.82 6.65
C THR A 58 21.96 -20.92 7.12
N ALA A 59 21.36 -20.19 6.19
CA ALA A 59 20.13 -19.48 6.44
C ALA A 59 19.08 -20.54 6.82
N SER A 60 18.57 -20.44 8.06
CA SER A 60 17.45 -21.26 8.52
C SER A 60 16.32 -21.22 7.48
N LEU A 61 16.04 -22.36 6.86
CA LEU A 61 15.17 -22.51 5.70
C LEU A 61 13.66 -22.39 6.01
N THR A 62 13.27 -21.93 7.20
CA THR A 62 11.85 -21.95 7.62
C THR A 62 11.36 -20.71 8.38
N LYS A 63 12.18 -19.67 8.57
CA LYS A 63 11.66 -18.44 9.19
C LYS A 63 10.93 -17.58 8.15
N ARG A 64 9.60 -17.56 8.23
CA ARG A 64 8.73 -16.60 7.53
C ARG A 64 8.99 -15.20 8.09
N ASP A 65 8.88 -14.17 7.25
CA ASP A 65 9.09 -12.80 7.68
C ASP A 65 7.90 -12.34 8.53
N ASN A 66 8.19 -11.76 9.69
CA ASN A 66 7.17 -11.15 10.54
C ASN A 66 6.83 -9.76 10.02
N LEU A 67 5.59 -9.56 9.57
CA LEU A 67 5.11 -8.31 9.00
C LEU A 67 4.39 -7.38 10.01
N SER A 68 4.51 -7.64 11.31
CA SER A 68 3.87 -6.79 12.34
C SER A 68 4.34 -5.32 12.27
N TYR A 69 5.55 -5.05 11.82
CA TYR A 69 6.03 -3.67 11.67
C TYR A 69 5.19 -2.82 10.68
N LEU A 70 4.41 -3.44 9.78
CA LEU A 70 3.58 -2.75 8.79
C LEU A 70 2.41 -1.94 9.39
N TYR A 71 1.95 -2.29 10.59
CA TYR A 71 0.78 -1.64 11.23
C TYR A 71 1.10 -1.00 12.59
N GLY A 72 2.37 -0.96 12.99
CA GLY A 72 2.79 -0.43 14.29
C GLY A 72 2.65 1.10 14.39
N LYS A 73 2.82 1.64 15.60
CA LYS A 73 3.09 3.07 15.85
C LYS A 73 4.48 3.20 16.45
N GLY A 74 5.52 3.05 15.63
CA GLY A 74 6.86 3.49 16.03
C GLY A 74 6.93 5.02 15.93
N SER A 75 7.54 5.70 16.90
CA SER A 75 7.74 7.16 16.90
C SER A 75 8.64 7.68 15.77
N VAL A 76 9.12 6.77 14.92
CA VAL A 76 9.95 7.06 13.76
C VAL A 76 9.43 6.20 12.61
N GLN A 77 8.22 6.50 12.14
CA GLN A 77 7.72 5.92 10.91
C GLN A 77 8.02 6.87 9.77
N LEU A 78 8.39 6.27 8.64
CA LEU A 78 8.43 6.89 7.34
C LEU A 78 7.23 6.35 6.57
N PRO A 79 6.02 6.93 6.69
CA PRO A 79 4.87 6.49 5.93
C PRO A 79 5.20 6.51 4.44
N LEU A 80 5.22 5.32 3.84
CA LEU A 80 5.38 5.13 2.41
C LEU A 80 4.01 4.72 1.88
N GLN A 81 3.54 5.40 0.85
CA GLN A 81 2.44 4.93 0.05
C GLN A 81 2.94 4.69 -1.37
N ALA A 82 2.45 3.63 -2.00
CA ALA A 82 2.76 3.32 -3.38
C ALA A 82 1.55 2.72 -4.06
N ARG A 83 1.48 2.90 -5.38
CA ARG A 83 0.45 2.29 -6.23
C ARG A 83 1.03 1.88 -7.56
N ILE A 84 0.39 0.91 -8.20
CA ILE A 84 0.76 0.44 -9.52
C ILE A 84 -0.25 0.96 -10.53
N HIS A 85 0.23 1.37 -11.69
CA HIS A 85 -0.60 1.70 -12.84
C HIS A 85 -0.07 1.01 -14.10
N HIS A 86 -0.91 0.23 -14.76
CA HIS A 86 -0.57 -0.43 -16.02
C HIS A 86 -0.69 0.57 -17.17
N LEU A 87 0.42 0.80 -17.87
CA LEU A 87 0.50 1.71 -19.02
C LEU A 87 0.23 0.98 -20.35
N GLY A 88 0.47 -0.34 -20.36
CA GLY A 88 0.25 -1.24 -21.49
C GLY A 88 0.35 -2.69 -21.03
N ASN A 89 0.40 -3.65 -21.95
CA ASN A 89 0.32 -5.09 -21.63
C ASN A 89 1.55 -5.63 -20.90
N ASP A 90 2.71 -5.01 -21.06
CA ASP A 90 4.01 -5.46 -20.54
C ASP A 90 4.73 -4.39 -19.72
N HIS A 91 4.14 -3.21 -19.59
CA HIS A 91 4.73 -2.08 -18.87
C HIS A 91 3.76 -1.45 -17.88
N SER A 92 4.26 -1.25 -16.67
CA SER A 92 3.58 -0.59 -15.57
C SER A 92 4.48 0.47 -14.97
N ARG A 93 3.88 1.36 -14.20
CA ARG A 93 4.59 2.34 -13.40
C ARG A 93 4.22 2.18 -11.95
N VAL A 94 5.23 2.17 -11.10
CA VAL A 94 5.10 2.18 -9.65
C VAL A 94 5.24 3.63 -9.21
N TYR A 95 4.14 4.23 -8.78
CA TYR A 95 4.16 5.55 -8.15
C TYR A 95 4.38 5.38 -6.66
N TYR A 96 5.04 6.35 -6.03
CA TYR A 96 5.21 6.41 -4.58
C TYR A 96 5.10 7.85 -4.08
N THR A 97 4.76 8.01 -2.81
CA THR A 97 4.78 9.30 -2.11
C THR A 97 5.37 9.17 -0.71
N LEU A 98 6.00 10.25 -0.27
CA LEU A 98 6.57 10.47 1.06
C LEU A 98 6.29 11.90 1.49
N ASN A 99 5.98 12.15 2.77
CA ASN A 99 5.92 13.51 3.30
C ASN A 99 7.31 13.98 3.72
N THR A 100 7.65 15.23 3.41
CA THR A 100 8.92 15.82 3.86
C THR A 100 9.02 15.92 5.39
N SER A 101 7.90 16.08 6.09
CA SER A 101 7.82 16.07 7.56
C SER A 101 8.32 14.77 8.20
N ASP A 102 8.25 13.66 7.46
CA ASP A 102 8.63 12.33 7.96
C ASP A 102 10.12 12.04 7.74
N LEU A 103 10.80 12.85 6.91
CA LEU A 103 12.21 12.71 6.56
C LEU A 103 13.14 13.46 7.51
N LEU A 104 14.38 12.97 7.65
CA LEU A 104 15.43 13.70 8.34
C LEU A 104 16.22 14.60 7.38
N TYR A 105 15.93 15.90 7.45
CA TYR A 105 16.71 16.95 6.82
C TYR A 105 17.93 17.29 7.67
N LYS A 106 19.13 17.19 7.08
CA LYS A 106 20.41 17.56 7.73
C LYS A 106 21.10 18.68 6.95
N ARG A 107 21.85 19.52 7.66
CA ARG A 107 22.67 20.55 7.05
C ARG A 107 24.13 20.16 7.17
N ASP A 108 24.88 20.27 6.09
CA ASP A 108 26.33 20.24 6.16
C ASP A 108 26.80 21.59 6.73
N GLY A 109 27.69 21.57 7.73
CA GLY A 109 28.01 22.73 8.60
C GLY A 109 28.54 24.01 7.91
N GLY A 110 28.58 24.07 6.58
CA GLY A 110 29.03 25.20 5.76
C GLY A 110 27.97 26.21 5.33
N GLY A 111 26.75 26.19 5.90
CA GLY A 111 25.79 27.27 5.67
C GLY A 111 24.84 27.09 4.47
N GLY A 112 24.66 25.89 3.91
CA GLY A 112 23.73 25.60 2.80
C GLY A 112 22.28 25.28 3.21
N PRO A 113 21.39 24.92 2.28
CA PRO A 113 20.06 24.40 2.61
C PRO A 113 20.15 23.07 3.37
N PHE A 114 19.04 22.64 3.97
CA PHE A 114 18.96 21.31 4.54
C PHE A 114 18.70 20.29 3.43
N HIS A 115 19.26 19.09 3.57
CA HIS A 115 19.17 18.03 2.59
C HIS A 115 18.57 16.76 3.21
N ALA A 116 17.68 16.12 2.46
CA ALA A 116 17.22 14.77 2.72
C ALA A 116 17.63 13.86 1.55
N ALA A 117 18.04 12.63 1.88
CA ALA A 117 18.38 11.63 0.89
C ALA A 117 17.61 10.34 1.18
N VAL A 118 16.78 9.92 0.23
CA VAL A 118 15.92 8.74 0.39
C VAL A 118 16.13 7.81 -0.78
N ARG A 119 16.46 6.55 -0.50
CA ARG A 119 16.47 5.51 -1.52
C ARG A 119 15.10 4.85 -1.58
N ILE A 120 14.46 4.91 -2.74
CA ILE A 120 13.29 4.08 -3.03
C ILE A 120 13.78 2.88 -3.83
N SER A 121 13.36 1.69 -3.42
CA SER A 121 13.65 0.46 -4.14
C SER A 121 12.40 -0.38 -4.28
N TYR A 122 12.35 -1.21 -5.32
CA TYR A 122 11.41 -2.31 -5.37
C TYR A 122 12.17 -3.62 -5.65
N GLY A 123 11.64 -4.71 -5.11
CA GLY A 123 11.90 -6.07 -5.58
C GLY A 123 10.59 -6.72 -6.00
N SER A 124 10.57 -7.44 -7.12
CA SER A 124 9.44 -8.30 -7.50
C SER A 124 9.70 -9.73 -7.04
N TYR A 125 8.65 -10.42 -6.60
CA TYR A 125 8.71 -11.74 -5.99
C TYR A 125 7.53 -12.56 -6.47
N ASP A 126 7.70 -13.88 -6.58
CA ASP A 126 6.60 -14.77 -6.99
C ASP A 126 5.38 -14.68 -6.05
N THR A 127 5.66 -14.77 -4.75
CA THR A 127 4.67 -14.73 -3.66
C THR A 127 5.18 -13.85 -2.52
N PHE A 128 4.30 -13.51 -1.57
CA PHE A 128 4.66 -12.69 -0.40
C PHE A 128 5.79 -13.27 0.46
N ASP A 129 5.94 -14.60 0.49
CA ASP A 129 6.93 -15.32 1.28
C ASP A 129 8.19 -15.73 0.50
N SER A 130 8.24 -15.43 -0.80
CA SER A 130 9.42 -15.70 -1.62
C SER A 130 10.58 -14.80 -1.20
N LYS A 131 11.75 -15.40 -1.03
CA LYS A 131 13.00 -14.69 -0.72
C LYS A 131 13.86 -14.39 -1.95
N VAL A 132 13.48 -14.96 -3.10
CA VAL A 132 14.23 -14.80 -4.35
C VAL A 132 13.53 -13.76 -5.21
N PRO A 133 14.17 -12.60 -5.49
CA PRO A 133 13.60 -11.60 -6.36
C PRO A 133 13.61 -12.07 -7.82
N LEU A 134 12.56 -11.74 -8.57
CA LEU A 134 12.46 -11.94 -10.01
C LEU A 134 13.13 -10.77 -10.76
N ASP A 135 12.97 -9.56 -10.25
CA ASP A 135 13.57 -8.32 -10.73
C ASP A 135 13.68 -7.32 -9.56
N SER A 136 14.48 -6.28 -9.72
CA SER A 136 14.59 -5.18 -8.76
C SER A 136 15.03 -3.89 -9.43
N ALA A 137 14.60 -2.76 -8.90
CA ALA A 137 15.15 -1.46 -9.26
C ALA A 137 15.24 -0.56 -8.03
N SER A 138 16.02 0.52 -8.15
CA SER A 138 16.05 1.56 -7.15
C SER A 138 16.33 2.93 -7.77
N THR A 139 15.91 3.96 -7.05
CA THR A 139 16.21 5.35 -7.36
C THR A 139 16.56 6.11 -6.09
N LEU A 140 17.37 7.16 -6.23
CA LEU A 140 17.76 8.03 -5.13
C LEU A 140 17.04 9.37 -5.30
N ILE A 141 16.32 9.77 -4.26
CA ILE A 141 15.70 11.09 -4.14
C ILE A 141 16.62 11.92 -3.28
N ASN A 142 17.10 13.02 -3.83
CA ASN A 142 17.81 14.06 -3.08
C ASN A 142 16.91 15.29 -3.08
N ASP A 143 16.41 15.66 -1.90
CA ASP A 143 15.62 16.87 -1.71
C ASP A 143 16.44 17.92 -0.96
N ALA A 144 16.14 19.19 -1.21
CA ALA A 144 16.74 20.32 -0.53
C ALA A 144 15.66 21.31 -0.12
N SER A 145 15.75 21.78 1.12
CA SER A 145 14.81 22.74 1.69
C SER A 145 15.55 23.82 2.48
N ASP A 146 15.13 25.08 2.33
CA ASP A 146 15.65 26.18 3.12
C ASP A 146 15.16 26.12 4.58
N SER A 147 14.05 25.41 4.82
CA SER A 147 13.50 25.15 6.14
C SER A 147 13.26 23.65 6.38
N PRO A 148 13.70 23.06 7.49
CA PRO A 148 13.44 21.66 7.80
C PRO A 148 11.97 21.40 8.15
N SER A 149 11.18 22.45 8.38
CA SER A 149 9.75 22.37 8.71
C SER A 149 8.85 22.64 7.51
N GLU A 150 9.39 22.75 6.30
CA GLU A 150 8.57 22.92 5.11
C GLU A 150 7.88 21.60 4.76
N GLU A 151 6.55 21.59 4.84
CA GLU A 151 5.73 20.41 4.60
C GLU A 151 5.31 20.35 3.13
N ARG A 152 5.73 19.27 2.46
CA ARG A 152 5.46 18.96 1.05
C ARG A 152 5.32 17.45 0.90
N GLU A 153 4.65 17.04 -0.18
CA GLU A 153 4.63 15.64 -0.61
C GLU A 153 5.64 15.44 -1.75
N LEU A 154 6.50 14.44 -1.60
CA LEU A 154 7.44 14.01 -2.64
C LEU A 154 6.82 12.85 -3.41
N ILE A 155 6.24 13.15 -4.57
CA ILE A 155 5.65 12.15 -5.46
C ILE A 155 6.65 11.79 -6.56
N GLY A 156 6.99 10.51 -6.66
CA GLY A 156 7.88 9.99 -7.69
C GLY A 156 7.36 8.71 -8.33
N SER A 157 8.13 8.18 -9.28
CA SER A 157 7.78 6.94 -9.94
C SER A 157 8.99 6.14 -10.42
N MET A 158 8.81 4.84 -10.58
CA MET A 158 9.75 3.94 -11.23
C MET A 158 9.01 3.09 -12.28
N ASP A 159 9.67 2.86 -13.40
CA ASP A 159 9.16 2.00 -14.45
C ASP A 159 9.33 0.52 -14.07
N LEU A 160 8.27 -0.27 -14.27
CA LEU A 160 8.23 -1.70 -14.00
C LEU A 160 7.93 -2.45 -15.30
N ARG A 161 8.81 -3.37 -15.69
CA ARG A 161 8.56 -4.29 -16.79
C ARG A 161 7.85 -5.53 -16.25
N ARG A 162 6.72 -5.89 -16.85
CA ARG A 162 5.93 -7.07 -16.48
C ARG A 162 6.31 -8.27 -17.35
N LEU A 163 7.57 -8.71 -17.23
CA LEU A 163 8.09 -9.85 -18.00
C LEU A 163 7.46 -11.17 -17.58
N GLU A 164 7.04 -11.28 -16.32
CA GLU A 164 6.38 -12.45 -15.77
C GLU A 164 5.05 -12.72 -16.45
N ARG A 165 4.67 -14.00 -16.59
CA ARG A 165 3.39 -14.40 -17.20
C ARG A 165 2.27 -14.65 -16.19
N ARG A 166 2.56 -14.51 -14.90
CA ARG A 166 1.63 -14.70 -13.78
C ARG A 166 1.68 -13.50 -12.85
N SER A 167 0.60 -13.27 -12.09
CA SER A 167 0.60 -12.25 -11.04
C SER A 167 1.75 -12.51 -10.06
N PHE A 168 2.32 -11.43 -9.53
CA PHE A 168 3.48 -11.47 -8.64
C PHE A 168 3.34 -10.37 -7.58
N VAL A 169 4.24 -10.33 -6.60
CA VAL A 169 4.25 -9.35 -5.51
C VAL A 169 5.40 -8.38 -5.69
N LEU A 170 5.13 -7.09 -5.49
CA LEU A 170 6.13 -6.04 -5.44
C LEU A 170 6.34 -5.62 -3.98
N LYS A 171 7.57 -5.74 -3.47
CA LYS A 171 7.99 -5.14 -2.20
C LYS A 171 8.64 -3.80 -2.51
N VAL A 172 7.98 -2.69 -2.19
CA VAL A 172 8.53 -1.33 -2.33
C VAL A 172 9.04 -0.87 -0.98
N GLU A 173 10.30 -0.43 -0.92
CA GLU A 173 10.95 0.02 0.31
C GLU A 173 11.48 1.45 0.14
N ALA A 174 11.20 2.29 1.13
CA ALA A 174 11.81 3.60 1.30
C ALA A 174 12.83 3.53 2.43
N HIS A 175 14.05 3.99 2.18
CA HIS A 175 15.14 4.07 3.16
C HIS A 175 15.61 5.52 3.28
N ASP A 176 15.27 6.18 4.38
CA ASP A 176 15.83 7.49 4.75
C ASP A 176 17.30 7.27 5.14
N LEU A 177 18.21 7.75 4.30
CA LEU A 177 19.65 7.56 4.47
C LEU A 177 20.23 8.41 5.59
N ASN A 178 19.55 9.49 5.97
CA ASN A 178 19.98 10.36 7.05
C ASN A 178 19.57 9.79 8.41
N ARG A 179 18.37 9.22 8.50
CA ARG A 179 17.82 8.65 9.75
C ARG A 179 18.12 7.16 9.93
N ASP A 180 18.53 6.48 8.85
CA ASP A 180 18.67 5.02 8.75
C ASP A 180 17.38 4.27 9.12
N VAL A 181 16.25 4.77 8.61
CA VAL A 181 14.92 4.20 8.85
C VAL A 181 14.34 3.69 7.55
N ARG A 182 13.72 2.52 7.62
CA ARG A 182 13.09 1.86 6.48
C ARG A 182 11.59 1.73 6.67
N SER A 183 10.87 1.80 5.56
CA SER A 183 9.44 1.52 5.48
C SER A 183 9.16 0.70 4.23
N THR A 184 8.25 -0.27 4.35
CA THR A 184 7.93 -1.19 3.27
C THR A 184 6.44 -1.20 3.00
N VAL A 185 6.06 -1.24 1.74
CA VAL A 185 4.71 -1.60 1.29
C VAL A 185 4.77 -2.76 0.30
N PHE A 186 3.79 -3.64 0.37
CA PHE A 186 3.65 -4.75 -0.56
C PHE A 186 2.44 -4.52 -1.46
N LEU A 187 2.62 -4.67 -2.77
CA LEU A 187 1.59 -4.49 -3.77
C LEU A 187 1.50 -5.76 -4.62
N ARG A 188 0.29 -6.29 -4.84
CA ARG A 188 0.10 -7.33 -5.85
C ARG A 188 0.18 -6.70 -7.23
N VAL A 189 0.82 -7.36 -8.18
CA VAL A 189 0.89 -6.95 -9.59
C VAL A 189 0.10 -7.95 -10.41
N ASP A 190 -1.02 -7.51 -10.96
CA ASP A 190 -1.90 -8.39 -11.71
C ASP A 190 -1.47 -8.53 -13.17
N ARG A 191 -1.60 -9.77 -13.65
CA ARG A 191 -1.34 -10.15 -15.05
C ARG A 191 -2.56 -10.62 -15.81
N ASP A 192 -3.65 -10.90 -15.12
CA ASP A 192 -4.88 -11.32 -15.76
C ASP A 192 -5.34 -10.24 -16.75
N GLU A 193 -5.57 -10.62 -18.00
CA GLU A 193 -6.09 -9.71 -19.02
C GLU A 193 -7.47 -9.14 -18.63
N GLN A 194 -8.18 -9.83 -17.73
CA GLN A 194 -9.43 -9.43 -17.09
C GLN A 194 -9.25 -8.57 -15.83
N ALA A 195 -8.09 -8.62 -15.16
CA ALA A 195 -7.77 -7.70 -14.07
C ALA A 195 -7.57 -6.30 -14.65
N THR A 196 -8.52 -5.43 -14.34
CA THR A 196 -8.67 -4.13 -14.98
C THR A 196 -8.43 -2.98 -14.02
N ASP A 197 -8.48 -3.22 -12.71
CA ASP A 197 -8.34 -2.24 -11.63
C ASP A 197 -7.02 -1.47 -11.72
N GLN A 198 -5.90 -2.16 -11.96
CA GLN A 198 -4.58 -1.54 -12.07
C GLN A 198 -4.39 -0.71 -13.36
N TYR A 199 -5.33 -0.78 -14.32
CA TYR A 199 -5.39 0.17 -15.43
C TYR A 199 -6.13 1.47 -15.07
N PHE A 200 -6.82 1.52 -13.92
CA PHE A 200 -7.45 2.74 -13.42
C PHE A 200 -6.54 3.42 -12.38
N MET A 201 -6.51 4.74 -12.42
CA MET A 201 -5.76 5.55 -11.47
C MET A 201 -6.48 6.87 -11.22
N PRO A 202 -7.05 7.08 -10.03
CA PRO A 202 -7.46 8.39 -9.57
C PRO A 202 -6.29 9.36 -9.59
N VAL A 203 -6.53 10.54 -10.12
CA VAL A 203 -5.55 11.61 -10.28
C VAL A 203 -6.13 12.94 -9.83
N ASP A 204 -5.26 13.80 -9.30
CA ASP A 204 -5.60 15.19 -9.03
C ASP A 204 -6.00 15.92 -10.32
N THR A 205 -6.96 16.85 -10.21
CA THR A 205 -7.48 17.61 -11.35
C THR A 205 -6.52 18.67 -11.88
N SER A 206 -5.62 19.21 -11.04
CA SER A 206 -4.73 20.31 -11.41
C SER A 206 -3.44 19.85 -12.12
N HIS A 207 -2.79 18.80 -11.62
CA HIS A 207 -1.47 18.36 -12.12
C HIS A 207 -1.47 16.95 -12.74
N GLY A 208 -2.56 16.18 -12.57
CA GLY A 208 -2.62 14.79 -13.02
C GLY A 208 -1.74 13.84 -12.21
N LEU A 209 -1.31 14.26 -11.02
CA LEU A 209 -0.57 13.42 -10.08
C LEU A 209 -1.50 12.36 -9.47
N PRO A 210 -0.99 11.16 -9.17
CA PRO A 210 -1.79 10.08 -8.59
C PRO A 210 -2.30 10.43 -7.19
N TYR A 211 -3.55 10.10 -6.91
CA TYR A 211 -3.93 9.79 -5.53
C TYR A 211 -3.38 8.43 -5.16
N PHE A 212 -3.08 8.18 -3.88
CA PHE A 212 -2.59 6.88 -3.39
C PHE A 212 -3.67 6.08 -2.65
N THR A 213 -4.92 6.46 -2.83
CA THR A 213 -6.09 5.82 -2.26
C THR A 213 -7.23 5.80 -3.28
N ASP A 214 -8.16 4.87 -3.08
CA ASP A 214 -9.42 4.78 -3.80
C ASP A 214 -10.61 5.24 -2.92
N HIS A 215 -10.32 5.76 -1.73
CA HIS A 215 -11.25 6.20 -0.71
C HIS A 215 -11.20 7.72 -0.57
N PHE A 216 -12.32 8.39 -0.85
CA PHE A 216 -12.41 9.84 -0.93
C PHE A 216 -13.50 10.38 -0.01
N ASN A 217 -13.26 11.55 0.58
CA ASN A 217 -14.23 12.26 1.44
C ASN A 217 -15.19 13.11 0.60
N GLY A 218 -15.77 12.50 -0.45
CA GLY A 218 -16.67 13.15 -1.40
C GLY A 218 -15.99 13.96 -2.51
N GLY A 219 -16.77 14.83 -3.16
CA GLY A 219 -16.32 15.70 -4.24
C GLY A 219 -16.18 15.01 -5.61
N VAL A 220 -15.54 15.69 -6.56
CA VAL A 220 -15.33 15.15 -7.91
C VAL A 220 -13.93 14.59 -8.03
N VAL A 221 -13.81 13.31 -8.37
CA VAL A 221 -12.52 12.67 -8.64
C VAL A 221 -12.33 12.47 -10.14
N ARG A 222 -11.14 12.75 -10.65
CA ARG A 222 -10.74 12.40 -12.02
C ARG A 222 -10.02 11.06 -12.00
N ILE A 223 -10.38 10.17 -12.92
CA ILE A 223 -9.78 8.84 -13.03
C ILE A 223 -9.15 8.72 -14.42
N HIS A 224 -7.95 8.16 -14.46
CA HIS A 224 -7.20 7.84 -15.68
C HIS A 224 -7.25 6.34 -15.96
N CYS A 225 -7.70 5.96 -17.15
CA CYS A 225 -7.59 4.63 -17.75
C CYS A 225 -7.34 4.78 -19.26
N LYS A 226 -6.08 4.76 -19.69
CA LYS A 226 -5.73 4.91 -21.11
C LYS A 226 -6.29 3.77 -21.98
N ARG A 227 -6.34 2.54 -21.45
CA ARG A 227 -6.94 1.38 -22.11
C ARG A 227 -8.44 1.56 -22.37
N CYS A 228 -9.09 2.43 -21.58
CA CYS A 228 -10.51 2.74 -21.68
C CYS A 228 -10.79 3.96 -22.58
N ALA A 229 -9.80 4.52 -23.30
CA ALA A 229 -10.01 5.74 -24.09
C ALA A 229 -11.18 5.59 -25.08
N ASN A 230 -12.05 6.61 -25.13
CA ASN A 230 -13.30 6.62 -25.89
C ASN A 230 -14.33 5.54 -25.50
N ALA A 231 -14.12 4.81 -24.41
CA ALA A 231 -15.05 3.81 -23.95
C ALA A 231 -16.24 4.45 -23.21
N ARG A 232 -17.36 3.72 -23.25
CA ARG A 232 -18.53 3.98 -22.43
C ARG A 232 -18.49 3.05 -21.23
N LEU A 233 -18.37 3.61 -20.03
CA LEU A 233 -18.34 2.86 -18.77
C LEU A 233 -19.69 2.91 -18.09
N THR A 234 -20.14 1.79 -17.55
CA THR A 234 -21.31 1.75 -16.65
C THR A 234 -20.82 1.88 -15.22
N VAL A 235 -21.35 2.86 -14.48
CA VAL A 235 -21.03 3.08 -13.07
C VAL A 235 -22.26 2.77 -12.25
N ARG A 236 -22.10 1.89 -11.27
CA ARG A 236 -23.15 1.50 -10.33
C ARG A 236 -22.74 1.92 -8.94
N ARG A 237 -23.54 2.79 -8.31
CA ARG A 237 -23.38 3.16 -6.91
C ARG A 237 -24.14 2.16 -6.04
N TYR A 238 -23.46 1.68 -5.02
CA TYR A 238 -24.01 0.90 -3.93
C TYR A 238 -23.98 1.75 -2.65
N PRO A 239 -25.01 1.68 -1.79
CA PRO A 239 -24.99 2.34 -0.49
C PRO A 239 -23.76 1.96 0.33
N ALA A 240 -23.32 2.87 1.21
CA ALA A 240 -22.19 2.60 2.09
C ALA A 240 -22.46 1.40 2.99
N HIS A 241 -21.46 0.53 3.15
CA HIS A 241 -21.57 -0.61 4.04
C HIS A 241 -21.49 -0.15 5.50
N THR A 242 -22.61 -0.24 6.21
CA THR A 242 -22.75 0.23 7.60
C THR A 242 -22.76 -0.89 8.63
N ASN A 243 -22.85 -2.15 8.19
CA ASN A 243 -22.92 -3.28 9.12
C ASN A 243 -21.58 -3.50 9.83
N LEU A 244 -21.69 -3.92 11.09
CA LEU A 244 -20.54 -4.27 11.91
C LEU A 244 -20.12 -5.71 11.67
N PRO A 245 -18.82 -6.01 11.77
CA PRO A 245 -18.33 -7.37 11.69
C PRO A 245 -18.87 -8.17 12.87
N ALA A 246 -19.27 -9.41 12.61
CA ALA A 246 -19.72 -10.30 13.68
C ALA A 246 -18.56 -10.63 14.63
N PRO A 247 -18.80 -10.88 15.92
CA PRO A 247 -17.75 -11.27 16.87
C PRO A 247 -16.88 -12.42 16.37
N VAL A 248 -15.62 -12.43 16.79
CA VAL A 248 -14.56 -13.35 16.32
C VAL A 248 -14.86 -14.84 16.53
N PHE A 249 -15.82 -15.17 17.39
CA PHE A 249 -16.21 -16.52 17.78
C PHE A 249 -17.57 -16.97 17.21
N THR A 250 -18.16 -16.18 16.31
CA THR A 250 -19.48 -16.46 15.75
C THR A 250 -19.40 -17.62 14.75
N THR A 251 -20.14 -18.70 14.96
CA THR A 251 -20.15 -19.88 14.07
C THR A 251 -20.84 -19.61 12.75
N ASN A 252 -21.99 -18.92 12.79
CA ASN A 252 -22.78 -18.54 11.62
C ASN A 252 -22.94 -17.02 11.63
N PRO A 253 -21.97 -16.25 11.09
CA PRO A 253 -22.14 -14.81 10.98
C PRO A 253 -23.37 -14.52 10.12
N PRO A 254 -24.21 -13.55 10.50
CA PRO A 254 -25.32 -13.13 9.66
C PRO A 254 -24.79 -12.72 8.28
N ALA A 255 -25.52 -13.10 7.23
CA ALA A 255 -25.19 -12.64 5.89
C ALA A 255 -25.20 -11.11 5.89
N ASP A 256 -24.20 -10.50 5.26
CA ASP A 256 -24.19 -9.06 5.11
C ASP A 256 -25.26 -8.66 4.09
N PRO A 257 -26.35 -7.97 4.49
CA PRO A 257 -27.39 -7.55 3.55
C PRO A 257 -26.88 -6.51 2.53
N THR A 258 -25.79 -5.80 2.81
CA THR A 258 -25.21 -4.86 1.83
C THR A 258 -24.43 -5.58 0.72
N ALA A 259 -23.87 -6.76 0.98
CA ALA A 259 -23.17 -7.56 -0.02
C ALA A 259 -24.08 -8.02 -1.18
N SER A 260 -25.39 -8.17 -0.94
CA SER A 260 -26.39 -8.55 -1.95
C SER A 260 -27.33 -7.41 -2.33
N ALA A 261 -27.17 -6.21 -1.76
CA ALA A 261 -28.01 -5.07 -2.08
C ALA A 261 -27.84 -4.67 -3.55
N PRO A 262 -28.95 -4.38 -4.28
CA PRO A 262 -28.85 -3.86 -5.63
C PRO A 262 -28.21 -2.46 -5.62
N PRO A 263 -27.61 -2.02 -6.74
CA PRO A 263 -27.18 -0.64 -6.84
C PRO A 263 -28.39 0.30 -6.75
N ASP A 264 -28.24 1.39 -6.02
CA ASP A 264 -29.32 2.38 -5.87
C ASP A 264 -29.26 3.46 -6.94
N THR A 265 -28.15 3.56 -7.68
CA THR A 265 -27.99 4.50 -8.79
C THR A 265 -27.08 3.87 -9.84
N THR A 266 -27.47 3.97 -11.11
CA THR A 266 -26.65 3.56 -12.25
C THR A 266 -26.57 4.70 -13.24
N PHE A 267 -25.37 5.01 -13.72
CA PHE A 267 -25.13 6.05 -14.72
C PHE A 267 -23.97 5.66 -15.63
N THR A 268 -23.76 6.44 -16.68
CA THR A 268 -22.71 6.21 -17.66
C THR A 268 -21.61 7.26 -17.50
N ALA A 269 -20.35 6.82 -17.52
CA ALA A 269 -19.20 7.70 -17.63
C ALA A 269 -18.56 7.54 -19.01
N MET A 270 -18.38 8.65 -19.72
CA MET A 270 -17.66 8.68 -21.00
C MET A 270 -16.19 8.95 -20.72
N VAL A 271 -15.33 8.08 -21.24
CA VAL A 271 -13.88 8.27 -21.17
C VAL A 271 -13.45 9.07 -22.40
N ASP A 272 -12.68 10.13 -22.18
CA ASP A 272 -12.13 10.94 -23.27
C ASP A 272 -11.02 10.20 -24.04
N ASP A 273 -10.52 10.85 -25.09
CA ASP A 273 -9.44 10.35 -25.96
C ASP A 273 -8.09 10.18 -25.22
N ASN A 274 -7.89 10.97 -24.17
CA ASN A 274 -6.75 10.91 -23.28
C ASN A 274 -6.89 9.84 -22.20
N GLY A 275 -8.04 9.19 -22.09
CA GLY A 275 -8.28 8.13 -21.12
C GLY A 275 -8.79 8.64 -19.78
N HIS A 276 -9.32 9.86 -19.69
CA HIS A 276 -9.85 10.43 -18.45
C HIS A 276 -11.38 10.44 -18.41
N PHE A 277 -11.91 10.30 -17.21
CA PHE A 277 -13.32 10.57 -16.89
C PHE A 277 -13.41 11.10 -15.46
N ARG A 278 -14.58 11.65 -15.10
CA ARG A 278 -14.84 12.19 -13.76
C ARG A 278 -15.99 11.45 -13.11
N LEU A 279 -15.88 11.21 -11.80
CA LEU A 279 -16.98 10.70 -10.98
C LEU A 279 -17.31 11.71 -9.89
N ASP A 280 -18.61 11.95 -9.70
CA ASP A 280 -19.12 12.71 -8.57
C ASP A 280 -19.37 11.77 -7.38
N LEU A 281 -18.53 11.92 -6.38
CA LEU A 281 -18.52 11.14 -5.13
C LEU A 281 -19.28 11.84 -4.01
N SER A 282 -20.12 12.85 -4.30
CA SER A 282 -20.87 13.60 -3.27
C SER A 282 -21.82 12.74 -2.41
N ARG A 283 -22.13 11.50 -2.81
CA ARG A 283 -22.96 10.57 -2.02
C ARG A 283 -22.10 9.42 -1.51
N THR A 284 -22.04 9.26 -0.19
CA THR A 284 -21.31 8.14 0.45
C THR A 284 -21.76 6.79 -0.10
N GLY A 285 -20.81 5.91 -0.39
CA GLY A 285 -21.06 4.60 -0.99
C GLY A 285 -19.92 4.11 -1.87
N ALA A 286 -20.07 2.89 -2.39
CA ALA A 286 -19.13 2.29 -3.33
C ALA A 286 -19.58 2.57 -4.77
N TYR A 287 -18.69 3.12 -5.58
CA TYR A 287 -18.91 3.37 -7.00
C TYR A 287 -18.14 2.33 -7.79
N ARG A 288 -18.85 1.29 -8.22
CA ARG A 288 -18.27 0.18 -8.98
C ARG A 288 -18.38 0.47 -10.48
N ILE A 289 -17.27 0.37 -11.17
CA ILE A 289 -17.12 0.71 -12.59
C ILE A 289 -17.06 -0.58 -13.39
N TYR A 290 -17.86 -0.65 -14.43
CA TYR A 290 -17.99 -1.78 -15.33
C TYR A 290 -17.67 -1.33 -16.75
N LEU A 291 -16.89 -2.13 -17.47
CA LEU A 291 -16.84 -2.05 -18.92
C LEU A 291 -18.22 -2.49 -19.48
N ASP A 292 -18.70 -1.88 -20.58
CA ASP A 292 -20.08 -2.07 -21.09
C ASP A 292 -20.49 -3.54 -21.27
N THR A 293 -19.52 -4.43 -21.53
CA THR A 293 -19.74 -5.87 -21.73
C THR A 293 -19.51 -6.74 -20.49
N ALA A 294 -19.05 -6.17 -19.37
CA ALA A 294 -18.62 -6.93 -18.20
C ALA A 294 -19.74 -7.17 -17.18
N HIS A 295 -19.81 -8.40 -16.68
CA HIS A 295 -20.70 -8.75 -15.56
C HIS A 295 -20.05 -8.52 -14.19
N THR A 296 -18.72 -8.44 -14.15
CA THR A 296 -17.93 -8.13 -12.95
C THR A 296 -17.42 -6.70 -13.02
N PRO A 297 -17.35 -5.99 -11.89
CA PRO A 297 -16.77 -4.66 -11.86
C PRO A 297 -15.27 -4.74 -12.14
N SER A 298 -14.79 -3.80 -12.93
CA SER A 298 -13.40 -3.63 -13.31
C SER A 298 -12.60 -2.86 -12.26
N TYR A 299 -13.25 -1.94 -11.57
CA TYR A 299 -12.63 -1.07 -10.59
C TYR A 299 -13.69 -0.50 -9.64
N ALA A 300 -13.27 0.01 -8.48
CA ALA A 300 -14.15 0.71 -7.56
C ALA A 300 -13.44 1.89 -6.90
N VAL A 301 -14.21 2.96 -6.68
CA VAL A 301 -13.84 4.04 -5.77
C VAL A 301 -14.92 4.21 -4.72
N TYR A 302 -14.54 4.68 -3.54
CA TYR A 302 -15.41 4.73 -2.37
C TYR A 302 -15.53 6.16 -1.88
N SER A 303 -16.77 6.60 -1.67
CA SER A 303 -17.08 7.83 -0.97
C SER A 303 -17.41 7.52 0.49
N ILE A 304 -16.65 8.10 1.41
CA ILE A 304 -16.73 7.83 2.85
C ILE A 304 -16.98 9.11 3.65
N SER A 305 -17.08 8.99 4.97
CA SER A 305 -17.39 10.10 5.88
C SER A 305 -16.34 11.22 5.77
N GLU A 306 -16.77 12.47 6.00
CA GLU A 306 -15.93 13.66 5.82
C GLU A 306 -14.69 13.68 6.73
N ALA A 307 -14.81 13.16 7.95
CA ALA A 307 -13.74 13.13 8.94
C ALA A 307 -12.75 11.98 8.74
N TYR A 308 -13.03 11.02 7.86
CA TYR A 308 -12.15 9.88 7.65
C TYR A 308 -10.74 10.33 7.19
N PRO A 309 -9.64 9.67 7.64
CA PRO A 309 -9.57 8.48 8.49
C PRO A 309 -9.52 8.77 10.00
N ILE A 310 -9.63 10.03 10.42
CA ILE A 310 -9.53 10.44 11.82
C ILE A 310 -10.88 10.39 12.55
N VAL A 311 -10.84 10.35 13.88
CA VAL A 311 -12.05 10.43 14.71
C VAL A 311 -12.27 11.89 15.10
N ALA A 312 -13.16 12.59 14.39
CA ALA A 312 -13.37 14.03 14.61
C ALA A 312 -14.80 14.40 15.06
N THR A 313 -15.81 13.58 14.71
CA THR A 313 -17.21 13.85 15.04
C THR A 313 -17.70 12.99 16.21
N THR A 314 -18.82 13.42 16.83
CA THR A 314 -19.48 12.64 17.89
C THR A 314 -19.91 11.25 17.40
N ASP A 315 -20.29 11.12 16.14
CA ASP A 315 -20.69 9.85 15.53
C ASP A 315 -19.49 8.91 15.35
N ASP A 316 -18.33 9.46 14.98
CA ASP A 316 -17.05 8.72 14.93
C ASP A 316 -16.63 8.22 16.31
N MET A 317 -17.03 8.93 17.38
CA MET A 317 -16.79 8.50 18.76
C MET A 317 -17.79 7.43 19.23
N LEU A 318 -19.08 7.62 18.93
CA LEU A 318 -20.16 6.74 19.36
C LEU A 318 -20.09 5.37 18.69
N LYS A 319 -19.94 5.32 17.36
CA LYS A 319 -20.09 4.06 16.62
C LYS A 319 -19.08 2.97 17.04
N PRO A 320 -17.77 3.25 17.23
CA PRO A 320 -16.81 2.21 17.57
C PRO A 320 -16.96 1.63 18.99
N ILE A 321 -17.50 2.38 19.96
CA ILE A 321 -17.72 1.84 21.32
C ILE A 321 -18.74 0.70 21.35
N ARG A 322 -19.50 0.50 20.25
CA ARG A 322 -20.40 -0.63 20.08
C ARG A 322 -19.74 -2.00 20.32
N TYR A 323 -18.43 -2.12 20.09
CA TYR A 323 -17.66 -3.34 20.31
C TYR A 323 -17.44 -3.69 21.79
N ILE A 324 -17.55 -2.71 22.69
CA ILE A 324 -17.26 -2.87 24.12
C ILE A 324 -18.45 -2.55 25.02
N THR A 325 -19.56 -2.07 24.45
CA THR A 325 -20.80 -1.78 25.17
C THR A 325 -21.84 -2.89 25.05
N SER A 326 -22.70 -3.03 26.05
CA SER A 326 -23.94 -3.81 25.91
C SER A 326 -24.94 -3.08 24.99
N ASN A 327 -25.95 -3.80 24.46
CA ASN A 327 -26.98 -3.19 23.61
C ASN A 327 -27.72 -2.05 24.34
N GLN A 328 -28.11 -2.28 25.59
CA GLN A 328 -28.85 -1.30 26.40
C GLN A 328 -28.01 -0.05 26.70
N GLU A 329 -26.72 -0.24 26.97
CA GLU A 329 -25.78 0.86 27.22
C GLU A 329 -25.56 1.70 25.97
N TYR A 330 -25.30 1.05 24.83
CA TYR A 330 -25.14 1.73 23.54
C TYR A 330 -26.37 2.56 23.18
N GLU A 331 -27.57 1.96 23.26
CA GLU A 331 -28.81 2.66 22.97
C GLU A 331 -29.05 3.84 23.90
N ARG A 332 -28.69 3.71 25.19
CA ARG A 332 -28.82 4.80 26.16
C ARG A 332 -27.91 5.97 25.81
N ILE A 333 -26.66 5.71 25.42
CA ILE A 333 -25.71 6.75 24.99
C ILE A 333 -26.22 7.41 23.69
N GLN A 334 -26.66 6.60 22.72
CA GLN A 334 -27.16 7.09 21.44
C GLN A 334 -28.41 7.98 21.58
N LYS A 335 -29.29 7.69 22.54
CA LYS A 335 -30.53 8.44 22.80
C LYS A 335 -30.37 9.59 23.80
N SER A 336 -29.15 9.86 24.26
CA SER A 336 -28.90 10.95 25.21
C SER A 336 -28.95 12.33 24.53
N ASP A 337 -29.31 13.36 25.30
CA ASP A 337 -29.37 14.74 24.80
C ASP A 337 -27.99 15.26 24.35
N ASP A 338 -26.93 14.88 25.08
CA ASP A 338 -25.54 15.14 24.71
C ASP A 338 -24.77 13.81 24.60
N VAL A 339 -24.79 13.26 23.39
CA VAL A 339 -24.11 12.00 23.04
C VAL A 339 -22.61 12.06 23.30
N ARG A 340 -21.96 13.22 23.06
CA ARG A 340 -20.51 13.35 23.26
C ARG A 340 -20.19 13.24 24.75
N GLN A 341 -20.91 13.97 25.59
CA GLN A 341 -20.74 13.90 27.03
C GLN A 341 -21.06 12.50 27.56
N ALA A 342 -22.07 11.81 27.01
CA ALA A 342 -22.40 10.44 27.40
C ALA A 342 -21.30 9.43 27.03
N VAL A 343 -20.64 9.59 25.87
CA VAL A 343 -19.47 8.79 25.51
C VAL A 343 -18.29 9.07 26.44
N GLU A 344 -17.99 10.34 26.74
CA GLU A 344 -16.95 10.69 27.70
C GLU A 344 -17.23 10.10 29.09
N ARG A 345 -18.49 10.14 29.52
CA ARG A 345 -18.92 9.56 30.80
C ARG A 345 -18.72 8.05 30.84
N PHE A 346 -19.06 7.34 29.76
CA PHE A 346 -18.80 5.91 29.64
C PHE A 346 -17.31 5.57 29.91
N TRP A 347 -16.38 6.34 29.32
CA TRP A 347 -14.95 6.11 29.52
C TRP A 347 -14.47 6.44 30.93
N ILE A 348 -14.99 7.51 31.54
CA ILE A 348 -14.67 7.86 32.93
C ILE A 348 -15.17 6.77 33.89
N ASP A 349 -16.39 6.30 33.70
CA ASP A 349 -17.00 5.26 34.55
C ASP A 349 -16.28 3.91 34.37
N ALA A 350 -15.93 3.53 33.14
CA ALA A 350 -15.16 2.32 32.85
C ALA A 350 -13.74 2.36 33.46
N ALA A 351 -13.10 3.53 33.44
CA ALA A 351 -11.73 3.68 33.93
C ALA A 351 -11.64 3.93 35.45
N GLY A 352 -12.72 4.41 36.06
CA GLY A 352 -12.82 4.77 37.48
C GLY A 352 -12.40 6.21 37.80
N ASP A 353 -11.63 6.85 36.93
CA ASP A 353 -11.23 8.26 37.06
C ASP A 353 -11.02 8.94 35.70
N ARG A 354 -10.89 10.27 35.72
CA ARG A 354 -10.82 11.11 34.53
C ARG A 354 -9.50 10.98 33.75
N GLU A 355 -8.39 10.76 34.44
CA GLU A 355 -7.06 10.68 33.81
C GLU A 355 -6.91 9.36 33.07
N ARG A 356 -7.30 8.25 33.71
CA ARG A 356 -7.35 6.93 33.06
C ARG A 356 -8.40 6.89 31.95
N GLY A 357 -9.52 7.60 32.10
CA GLY A 357 -10.53 7.75 31.05
C GLY A 357 -9.98 8.45 29.79
N ARG A 358 -9.22 9.55 29.96
CA ARG A 358 -8.53 10.24 28.85
C ARG A 358 -7.54 9.32 28.13
N GLU A 359 -6.79 8.54 28.89
CA GLU A 359 -5.83 7.59 28.33
C GLU A 359 -6.53 6.47 27.54
N ALA A 360 -7.65 5.95 28.06
CA ALA A 360 -8.47 4.97 27.36
C ALA A 360 -9.03 5.50 26.04
N ILE A 361 -9.54 6.72 26.03
CA ILE A 361 -9.99 7.43 24.83
C ILE A 361 -8.83 7.52 23.82
N ARG A 362 -7.66 8.02 24.25
CA ARG A 362 -6.49 8.20 23.38
C ARG A 362 -6.06 6.90 22.70
N ILE A 363 -6.00 5.80 23.45
CA ILE A 363 -5.58 4.50 22.91
C ILE A 363 -6.68 3.88 22.05
N PHE A 364 -7.94 3.86 22.51
CA PHE A 364 -9.03 3.22 21.79
C PHE A 364 -9.30 3.88 20.44
N TYR A 365 -9.52 5.20 20.41
CA TYR A 365 -9.72 5.91 19.15
C TYR A 365 -8.43 5.98 18.33
N GLY A 366 -7.26 5.98 18.98
CA GLY A 366 -5.99 5.79 18.30
C GLY A 366 -5.91 4.47 17.51
N ARG A 367 -6.53 3.38 18.00
CA ARG A 367 -6.67 2.10 17.28
C ARG A 367 -7.74 2.15 16.19
N VAL A 368 -8.83 2.89 16.40
CA VAL A 368 -9.87 3.13 15.37
C VAL A 368 -9.26 3.82 14.16
N GLU A 369 -8.48 4.88 14.37
CA GLU A 369 -7.81 5.59 13.28
C GLU A 369 -6.74 4.73 12.59
N THR A 370 -5.96 3.95 13.34
CA THR A 370 -5.02 2.98 12.75
C THR A 370 -5.78 1.97 11.88
N ALA A 371 -6.91 1.46 12.38
CA ALA A 371 -7.74 0.54 11.60
C ALA A 371 -8.23 1.19 10.30
N ASN A 372 -8.69 2.45 10.36
CA ASN A 372 -9.08 3.20 9.17
C ASN A 372 -7.93 3.38 8.18
N ARG A 373 -6.73 3.72 8.64
CA ARG A 373 -5.59 3.92 7.73
C ARG A 373 -5.13 2.64 7.03
N HIS A 374 -5.22 1.48 7.70
CA HIS A 374 -4.61 0.25 7.20
C HIS A 374 -5.60 -0.80 6.68
N PHE A 375 -6.83 -0.83 7.18
CA PHE A 375 -7.75 -1.93 6.94
C PHE A 375 -9.01 -1.54 6.18
N THR A 376 -9.12 -0.29 5.73
CA THR A 376 -10.30 0.15 4.95
C THR A 376 -10.40 -0.62 3.64
N ALA A 377 -11.62 -1.10 3.39
CA ALA A 377 -12.01 -1.90 2.24
C ALA A 377 -13.32 -1.31 1.66
N GLU A 378 -14.37 -2.10 1.45
CA GLU A 378 -15.68 -1.54 1.07
C GLU A 378 -16.35 -0.73 2.19
N SER A 379 -15.88 -0.93 3.43
CA SER A 379 -16.28 -0.20 4.62
C SER A 379 -15.05 0.44 5.28
N GLU A 380 -15.31 1.43 6.15
CA GLU A 380 -14.28 2.04 7.01
C GLU A 380 -13.51 0.94 7.77
N GLY A 381 -12.20 1.09 7.88
CA GLY A 381 -11.31 0.05 8.42
C GLY A 381 -11.71 -0.44 9.80
N TRP A 382 -12.25 0.42 10.68
CA TRP A 382 -12.77 0.02 11.99
C TRP A 382 -13.97 -0.95 11.92
N ARG A 383 -14.71 -1.00 10.81
CA ARG A 383 -15.83 -1.94 10.52
C ARG A 383 -15.38 -3.22 9.82
N THR A 384 -14.09 -3.41 9.57
CA THR A 384 -13.60 -4.66 8.98
C THR A 384 -13.26 -5.68 10.06
N ASP A 385 -13.17 -6.96 9.68
CA ASP A 385 -12.78 -8.03 10.60
C ASP A 385 -11.35 -7.79 11.16
N ARG A 386 -10.42 -7.25 10.36
CA ARG A 386 -9.08 -6.86 10.83
C ARG A 386 -9.14 -5.66 11.79
N GLY A 387 -9.95 -4.65 11.49
CA GLY A 387 -10.18 -3.52 12.38
C GLY A 387 -10.77 -3.93 13.73
N LEU A 388 -11.76 -4.83 13.71
CA LEU A 388 -12.36 -5.42 14.92
C LEU A 388 -11.28 -6.06 15.80
N VAL A 389 -10.47 -6.95 15.23
CA VAL A 389 -9.41 -7.64 15.96
C VAL A 389 -8.36 -6.64 16.45
N HIS A 390 -7.94 -5.68 15.63
CA HIS A 390 -6.96 -4.67 16.03
C HIS A 390 -7.45 -3.76 17.16
N ILE A 391 -8.70 -3.31 17.12
CA ILE A 391 -9.26 -2.44 18.16
C ILE A 391 -9.31 -3.19 19.50
N ILE A 392 -9.80 -4.43 19.50
CA ILE A 392 -10.00 -5.21 20.73
C ILE A 392 -8.70 -5.80 21.28
N PHE A 393 -7.85 -6.38 20.43
CA PHE A 393 -6.64 -7.11 20.84
C PHE A 393 -5.34 -6.29 20.64
N GLY A 394 -5.40 -5.18 19.91
CA GLY A 394 -4.24 -4.33 19.67
C GLY A 394 -3.37 -4.83 18.52
N MET A 395 -2.06 -4.63 18.65
CA MET A 395 -1.09 -5.04 17.64
C MET A 395 -0.67 -6.49 17.90
N PRO A 396 -0.75 -7.40 16.91
CA PRO A 396 -0.22 -8.75 17.08
C PRO A 396 1.31 -8.75 17.19
N SER A 397 1.84 -9.75 17.90
CA SER A 397 3.29 -10.02 17.98
C SER A 397 3.85 -10.36 16.60
N THR A 398 3.11 -11.19 15.86
CA THR A 398 3.54 -11.72 14.57
C THR A 398 2.45 -11.65 13.52
N ILE A 399 2.80 -11.25 12.30
CA ILE A 399 1.92 -11.30 11.13
C ILE A 399 2.60 -12.10 10.03
N TYR A 400 1.90 -13.14 9.56
CA TYR A 400 2.28 -13.90 8.37
C TYR A 400 1.29 -13.65 7.25
N LYS A 401 1.79 -13.30 6.07
CA LYS A 401 0.96 -13.09 4.88
C LYS A 401 1.42 -14.01 3.76
N ASN A 402 0.46 -14.62 3.09
CA ASN A 402 0.64 -15.34 1.83
C ASN A 402 -0.50 -14.96 0.88
N ASP A 403 -0.51 -15.52 -0.32
CA ASP A 403 -1.49 -15.23 -1.37
C ASP A 403 -2.94 -15.56 -0.99
N GLN A 404 -3.16 -16.45 -0.02
CA GLN A 404 -4.49 -16.95 0.37
C GLN A 404 -4.93 -16.48 1.75
N SER A 405 -4.02 -16.02 2.60
CA SER A 405 -4.35 -15.63 3.97
C SER A 405 -3.36 -14.67 4.61
N GLU A 406 -3.86 -13.93 5.60
CA GLU A 406 -3.08 -13.17 6.57
C GLU A 406 -3.37 -13.73 7.96
N THR A 407 -2.35 -14.16 8.70
CA THR A 407 -2.49 -14.76 10.04
C THR A 407 -1.80 -13.88 11.07
N TRP A 408 -2.58 -13.44 12.07
CA TRP A 408 -2.11 -12.62 13.19
C TRP A 408 -1.99 -13.46 14.44
N ILE A 409 -0.82 -13.43 15.09
CA ILE A 409 -0.51 -14.20 16.29
C ILE A 409 -0.26 -13.24 17.46
N TYR A 410 -0.97 -13.46 18.56
CA TYR A 410 -0.79 -12.78 19.84
C TYR A 410 -0.20 -13.75 20.86
N GLY A 411 0.99 -13.41 21.37
CA GLY A 411 1.80 -14.30 22.21
C GLY A 411 3.07 -14.75 21.50
N GLU A 412 3.67 -15.84 21.98
CA GLU A 412 4.88 -16.42 21.42
C GLU A 412 4.56 -17.42 20.30
N GLU A 413 5.42 -17.46 19.28
CA GLU A 413 5.28 -18.42 18.20
C GLU A 413 5.43 -19.86 18.73
N ASN A 414 4.57 -20.78 18.26
CA ASN A 414 4.49 -22.19 18.68
C ASN A 414 4.07 -22.43 20.14
N ASN A 415 3.64 -21.40 20.87
CA ASN A 415 3.05 -21.56 22.19
C ASN A 415 1.55 -21.92 22.07
N LEU A 416 1.14 -23.01 22.72
CA LEU A 416 -0.26 -23.49 22.74
C LEU A 416 -1.24 -22.47 23.35
N MET A 417 -0.74 -21.52 24.14
CA MET A 417 -1.54 -20.45 24.75
C MET A 417 -1.66 -19.21 23.86
N SER A 418 -0.99 -19.16 22.72
CA SER A 418 -1.07 -18.03 21.78
C SER A 418 -2.41 -18.01 21.05
N LEU A 419 -2.90 -16.81 20.77
CA LEU A 419 -4.12 -16.60 19.99
C LEU A 419 -3.75 -16.38 18.54
N SER A 420 -4.49 -17.02 17.63
CA SER A 420 -4.30 -16.87 16.20
C SER A 420 -5.60 -16.42 15.53
N PHE A 421 -5.51 -15.44 14.64
CA PHE A 421 -6.60 -14.96 13.81
C PHE A 421 -6.18 -15.10 12.34
N THR A 422 -6.93 -15.86 11.55
CA THR A 422 -6.65 -16.04 10.12
C THR A 422 -7.69 -15.29 9.30
N PHE A 423 -7.23 -14.37 8.46
CA PHE A 423 -8.04 -13.62 7.52
C PHE A 423 -7.83 -14.18 6.10
N LYS A 424 -8.91 -14.30 5.33
CA LYS A 424 -8.87 -14.76 3.94
C LYS A 424 -9.50 -13.71 3.02
N PRO A 425 -9.01 -13.53 1.78
CA PRO A 425 -9.65 -12.66 0.81
C PRO A 425 -11.12 -13.03 0.60
N ARG A 426 -12.01 -12.04 0.60
CA ARG A 426 -13.40 -12.27 0.22
C ARG A 426 -13.45 -12.63 -1.27
N LYS A 427 -14.25 -13.63 -1.61
CA LYS A 427 -14.49 -13.98 -3.01
C LYS A 427 -15.08 -12.78 -3.75
N GLY A 428 -14.40 -12.32 -4.80
CA GLY A 428 -14.82 -11.14 -5.59
C GLY A 428 -14.47 -9.79 -4.98
N ALA A 429 -13.57 -9.76 -4.00
CA ALA A 429 -12.97 -8.53 -3.48
C ALA A 429 -12.42 -7.65 -4.60
N LEU A 430 -12.67 -6.34 -4.51
CA LEU A 430 -12.17 -5.32 -5.46
C LEU A 430 -10.97 -4.54 -4.91
N ASN A 431 -10.56 -4.84 -3.69
CA ASN A 431 -9.36 -4.31 -3.07
C ASN A 431 -8.71 -5.41 -2.22
N ASP A 432 -7.38 -5.35 -2.09
CA ASP A 432 -6.59 -6.31 -1.31
C ASP A 432 -6.91 -6.28 0.20
N ASN A 433 -7.67 -5.27 0.65
CA ASN A 433 -8.05 -5.09 2.04
C ASN A 433 -9.39 -5.76 2.43
N ASP A 434 -10.17 -6.27 1.47
CA ASP A 434 -11.41 -6.97 1.73
C ASP A 434 -11.12 -8.42 2.15
N LEU A 435 -10.67 -8.55 3.40
CA LEU A 435 -10.39 -9.81 4.06
C LEU A 435 -11.45 -10.11 5.11
N VAL A 436 -11.85 -11.38 5.20
CA VAL A 436 -12.79 -11.92 6.20
C VAL A 436 -12.06 -12.83 7.18
N LEU A 437 -12.43 -12.72 8.46
CA LEU A 437 -11.91 -13.57 9.53
C LEU A 437 -12.53 -14.97 9.45
N GLU A 438 -11.68 -15.99 9.50
CA GLU A 438 -12.06 -17.35 9.88
C GLU A 438 -12.38 -17.38 11.37
N ARG A 439 -13.68 -17.35 11.68
CA ARG A 439 -14.18 -17.28 13.05
C ARG A 439 -14.00 -18.62 13.75
N ASP A 440 -13.63 -18.56 15.02
CA ASP A 440 -13.37 -19.74 15.85
C ASP A 440 -14.07 -19.60 17.20
N PRO A 441 -15.03 -20.49 17.55
CA PRO A 441 -15.67 -20.52 18.86
C PRO A 441 -14.71 -20.49 20.06
N MET A 442 -13.49 -21.02 19.91
CA MET A 442 -12.47 -21.01 20.97
C MET A 442 -12.00 -19.60 21.34
N LEU A 443 -12.14 -18.62 20.43
CA LEU A 443 -11.78 -17.22 20.68
C LEU A 443 -12.74 -16.50 21.65
N LYS A 444 -13.88 -17.11 21.99
CA LYS A 444 -14.90 -16.50 22.86
C LYS A 444 -14.35 -16.06 24.21
N GLY A 445 -13.56 -16.92 24.86
CA GLY A 445 -12.97 -16.60 26.16
C GLY A 445 -11.99 -15.42 26.07
N ALA A 446 -11.13 -15.41 25.05
CA ALA A 446 -10.19 -14.32 24.83
C ALA A 446 -10.87 -12.99 24.48
N TRP A 447 -11.93 -13.04 23.69
CA TRP A 447 -12.75 -11.88 23.36
C TRP A 447 -13.32 -11.20 24.62
N TYR A 448 -14.05 -11.96 25.46
CA TYR A 448 -14.68 -11.38 26.66
C TYR A 448 -13.66 -10.82 27.64
N ARG A 449 -12.51 -11.48 27.83
CA ARG A 449 -11.43 -10.94 28.69
C ARG A 449 -10.93 -9.58 28.19
N ASN A 450 -10.74 -9.42 26.88
CA ASN A 450 -10.23 -8.17 26.31
C ASN A 450 -11.28 -7.05 26.32
N VAL A 451 -12.54 -7.37 26.02
CA VAL A 451 -13.65 -6.41 26.18
C VAL A 451 -13.76 -5.97 27.63
N GLU A 452 -13.69 -6.89 28.59
CA GLU A 452 -13.75 -6.57 30.02
C GLU A 452 -12.53 -5.75 30.48
N SER A 453 -11.36 -5.97 29.87
CA SER A 453 -10.17 -5.14 30.10
C SER A 453 -10.44 -3.67 29.75
N TRP A 454 -11.05 -3.42 28.57
CA TRP A 454 -11.48 -2.07 28.17
C TRP A 454 -12.50 -1.48 29.14
N ARG A 455 -13.49 -2.28 29.56
CA ARG A 455 -14.55 -1.85 30.49
C ARG A 455 -14.07 -1.56 31.91
N ASN A 456 -12.86 -1.99 32.27
CA ASN A 456 -12.21 -1.69 33.55
C ASN A 456 -11.04 -0.68 33.41
N GLY A 457 -10.93 -0.03 32.26
CA GLY A 457 -9.85 0.92 31.95
C GLY A 457 -8.45 0.31 31.99
N ARG A 458 -8.33 -1.00 31.74
CA ARG A 458 -7.06 -1.72 31.57
C ARG A 458 -6.73 -1.77 30.08
N VAL A 459 -6.05 -0.73 29.62
CA VAL A 459 -5.87 -0.40 28.19
C VAL A 459 -4.57 -0.94 27.59
N TYR A 460 -3.63 -1.32 28.45
CA TYR A 460 -2.40 -2.02 28.08
C TYR A 460 -2.63 -3.51 28.29
N GLN A 461 -2.40 -4.30 27.24
CA GLN A 461 -2.40 -5.75 27.31
C GLN A 461 -0.95 -6.18 27.53
N ASN A 462 -0.68 -6.80 28.68
CA ASN A 462 0.63 -7.40 29.00
C ASN A 462 0.82 -8.71 28.28
#